data_AF-A0A0C9WWK1-F1
#
_entry.id   AF-A0A0C9WWK1-F1
#
_cell.length_a   1.000
_cell.length_b   1.000
_cell.length_c   1.000
_cell.angle_alpha   90.00
_cell.angle_beta   90.00
_cell.angle_gamma   90.00
#
_symmetry.space_group_name_H-M   'P 1'
#
loop_
_entity.id
_entity.type
_entity.pdbx_description
1 polymer ?
#
loop_
_entity_poly.entity_id
_entity_poly.type
_entity_poly.pdbx_seq_one_letter_code
_entity_poly.pdbx_strand_id
1 'polypeptide(L)' 'QINTCESQHDALVRAATRSSPGYAVSGAVAVICSRHCLIRRNGAGDLQKGEKYCSVDFIIFAVL' A
#
# COMPACT_ATOMS: atom_id res chain seq x y z
N GLN A 1 34.28 -20.61 -10.16
CA GLN A 1 33.27 -19.74 -10.80
C GLN A 1 32.08 -19.67 -9.88
N ILE A 2 31.87 -18.52 -9.24
CA ILE A 2 30.76 -18.32 -8.30
C ILE A 2 29.55 -17.96 -9.16
N ASN A 3 28.59 -18.87 -9.29
CA ASN A 3 27.32 -18.57 -9.95
C ASN A 3 26.48 -17.69 -9.02
N THR A 4 26.72 -16.38 -9.03
CA THR A 4 25.77 -15.42 -8.49
C THR A 4 24.62 -15.33 -9.49
N CYS A 5 23.67 -16.25 -9.37
CA CYS A 5 22.33 -16.01 -9.85
C CYS A 5 21.84 -14.73 -9.16
N GLU A 6 21.97 -13.59 -9.85
CA GLU A 6 21.31 -12.33 -9.54
C GLU A 6 19.80 -12.50 -9.79
N SER A 7 19.16 -13.44 -9.09
CA SER A 7 17.75 -13.32 -8.82
C SER A 7 17.64 -12.17 -7.83
N GLN A 8 17.76 -10.93 -8.29
CA GLN A 8 17.35 -9.81 -7.47
C GLN A 8 15.85 -9.99 -7.29
N HIS A 9 15.45 -10.37 -6.07
CA HIS A 9 14.05 -10.62 -5.73
C HIS A 9 13.37 -9.27 -5.65
N ASP A 10 13.14 -8.66 -6.81
CA ASP A 10 12.64 -7.30 -6.97
C ASP A 10 11.29 -7.11 -6.26
N ALA A 11 10.49 -8.18 -6.23
CA ALA A 11 9.28 -8.23 -5.40
C ALA A 11 9.56 -8.07 -3.89
N LEU A 12 10.59 -8.73 -3.35
CA LEU A 12 10.99 -8.60 -1.94
C LEU A 12 11.62 -7.24 -1.66
N VAL A 13 12.46 -6.74 -2.57
CA VAL A 13 13.09 -5.42 -2.44
C VAL A 13 12.03 -4.32 -2.45
N ARG A 14 11.07 -4.37 -3.39
CA ARG A 14 9.95 -3.41 -3.44
C ARG A 14 9.02 -3.54 -2.23
N ALA A 15 8.73 -4.76 -1.77
CA ALA A 15 7.94 -4.97 -0.55
C ALA A 15 8.63 -4.44 0.71
N ALA A 16 9.96 -4.50 0.78
CA ALA A 16 10.76 -3.95 1.88
C ALA A 16 10.99 -2.43 1.75
N THR A 17 10.96 -1.89 0.53
CA THR A 17 11.18 -0.46 0.25
C THR A 17 9.93 0.33 0.62
N ARG A 18 9.95 0.99 1.79
CA ARG A 18 8.81 1.76 2.32
C ARG A 18 8.54 3.09 1.61
N SER A 19 9.57 3.65 0.99
CA SER A 19 9.50 4.93 0.30
C SER A 19 10.54 4.94 -0.81
N SER A 20 10.06 4.95 -2.05
CA SER A 20 10.89 5.15 -3.23
C SER A 20 11.03 6.65 -3.51
N PRO A 21 12.25 7.16 -3.74
CA PRO A 21 12.44 8.55 -4.14
C PRO A 21 11.65 8.84 -5.43
N GLY A 22 10.94 9.97 -5.47
CA GLY A 22 10.11 10.39 -6.60
C GLY A 22 8.63 9.99 -6.53
N TYR A 23 8.22 9.06 -5.66
CA TYR A 23 6.80 8.72 -5.49
C TYR A 23 6.11 9.69 -4.54
N ALA A 24 4.91 10.17 -4.87
CA ALA A 24 4.15 11.11 -4.04
C ALA A 24 3.48 10.43 -2.82
N VAL A 25 3.21 9.13 -2.90
CA VAL A 25 2.48 8.33 -1.91
C VAL A 25 3.20 7.00 -1.73
N SER A 26 3.12 6.40 -0.53
CA SER A 26 3.71 5.07 -0.26
C SER A 26 2.80 3.92 -0.70
N GLY A 27 1.51 4.17 -0.88
CA GLY A 27 0.52 3.19 -1.27
C GLY A 27 -0.87 3.79 -1.35
N ALA A 28 -1.87 2.95 -1.64
CA ALA A 28 -3.27 3.32 -1.63
C ALA A 28 -4.08 2.25 -0.90
N VAL A 29 -5.21 2.66 -0.31
CA VAL A 29 -6.09 1.78 0.45
C VAL A 29 -7.53 1.93 -0.05
N ALA A 30 -8.25 0.82 -0.09
CA ALA A 30 -9.67 0.77 -0.43
C ALA A 30 -10.45 -0.07 0.59
N VAL A 31 -11.56 0.47 1.09
CA VAL A 31 -12.50 -0.19 1.99
C VAL A 31 -13.64 -0.77 1.18
N ILE A 32 -13.73 -2.09 1.19
CA ILE A 32 -14.67 -2.87 0.38
C ILE A 32 -15.80 -3.40 1.27
N CYS A 33 -17.04 -3.26 0.80
CA CYS A 33 -18.19 -3.88 1.43
C CYS A 33 -18.13 -5.40 1.26
N SER A 34 -18.13 -6.15 2.35
CA SER A 34 -18.08 -7.63 2.34
C SER A 34 -19.28 -8.30 1.65
N ARG A 35 -20.42 -7.61 1.56
CA ARG A 35 -21.67 -8.15 0.99
C ARG A 35 -21.75 -8.03 -0.53
N HIS A 36 -21.27 -6.91 -1.07
CA HIS A 36 -21.46 -6.56 -2.47
C HIS A 36 -20.13 -6.39 -3.23
N CYS A 37 -18.99 -6.52 -2.54
CA CYS A 37 -17.65 -6.29 -3.08
C CYS A 37 -17.47 -4.90 -3.74
N LEU A 38 -18.25 -3.92 -3.30
CA LEU A 38 -18.18 -2.54 -3.78
C LEU A 38 -17.32 -1.69 -2.84
N ILE A 39 -16.54 -0.78 -3.40
CA ILE A 39 -15.84 0.25 -2.62
C ILE A 39 -16.88 1.17 -2.00
N ARG A 40 -16.81 1.36 -0.69
CA ARG A 40 -17.73 2.25 0.02
C ARG A 40 -17.45 3.71 -0.33
N ARG A 41 -18.46 4.57 -0.19
CA ARG A 41 -18.28 6.03 -0.34
C ARG A 41 -17.21 6.51 0.64
N ASN A 42 -16.24 7.28 0.15
CA ASN A 42 -15.04 7.71 0.90
C ASN A 42 -14.08 6.58 1.33
N GLY A 43 -14.26 5.37 0.80
CA GLY A 43 -13.45 4.21 1.16
C GLY A 43 -12.13 4.10 0.46
N ALA A 44 -11.79 5.00 -0.45
CA ALA A 44 -10.51 5.02 -1.14
C ALA A 44 -9.67 6.20 -0.66
N GLY A 45 -8.38 5.97 -0.41
CA GLY A 45 -7.46 7.04 -0.03
C GLY A 45 -6.01 6.62 -0.16
N ASP A 46 -5.16 7.63 -0.29
CA ASP A 46 -3.71 7.44 -0.44
C ASP A 46 -3.02 7.36 0.93
N LEU A 47 -1.96 6.55 0.97
CA LEU A 47 -1.07 6.44 2.11
C LEU A 47 0.05 7.46 1.97
N GLN A 48 0.16 8.34 2.97
CA GLN A 48 1.24 9.34 3.02
C GLN A 48 2.60 8.64 3.02
N LYS A 49 3.63 9.31 2.47
CA LYS A 49 4.97 8.71 2.38
C LYS A 49 5.48 8.32 3.75
N GLY A 50 5.88 7.06 3.91
CA GLY A 50 6.44 6.52 5.15
C GLY A 50 5.39 6.17 6.21
N GLU A 51 4.12 6.54 6.02
CA GLU A 51 3.02 6.12 6.88
C GLU A 51 2.62 4.67 6.59
N LYS A 52 2.02 4.01 7.58
CA LYS A 52 1.64 2.59 7.47
C LYS A 52 0.18 2.32 7.82
N TYR A 53 -0.34 2.95 8.88
CA TYR A 53 -1.68 2.64 9.41
C TYR A 53 -2.52 3.88 9.77
N CYS A 54 -1.93 5.02 10.14
CA CYS A 54 -2.70 6.16 10.67
C CYS A 54 -3.77 6.68 9.70
N SER A 55 -3.43 6.81 8.40
CA SER A 55 -4.40 7.25 7.40
C SER A 55 -5.43 6.15 7.06
N VAL A 56 -5.09 4.87 7.30
CA VAL A 56 -5.99 3.74 7.10
C VAL A 56 -7.12 3.75 8.13
N ASP A 57 -6.78 3.99 9.40
CA ASP A 57 -7.76 4.11 10.48
C ASP A 57 -8.76 5.23 10.18
N PHE A 58 -8.27 6.38 9.72
CA PHE A 58 -9.12 7.50 9.30
C PHE A 58 -10.09 7.11 8.18
N ILE A 59 -9.62 6.43 7.12
CA ILE A 59 -10.47 5.98 6.01
C ILE A 59 -11.51 4.98 6.51
N ILE A 60 -11.14 4.06 7.40
CA ILE A 60 -12.08 3.10 8.00
C ILE A 60 -13.18 3.83 8.78
N PHE A 61 -12.81 4.79 9.63
CA PHE A 61 -13.77 5.61 10.38
C PHE A 61 -14.62 6.53 9.49
N ALA A 62 -14.11 6.97 8.35
CA ALA A 62 -14.87 7.78 7.39
C ALA A 62 -15.92 6.97 6.60
N VAL A 63 -15.86 5.64 6.67
CA VAL A 63 -16.73 4.70 5.93
C VAL A 63 -17.70 3.91 6.80
N LEU A 64 -17.41 3.80 8.09
CA LEU A 64 -18.35 3.32 9.11
C LEU A 64 -19.63 4.17 9.11
#